data_AF-A0A4Q5XE95-F1
#
_entry.id   AF-A0A4Q5XE95-F1
#
_cell.length_a   1.000
_cell.length_b   1.000
_cell.length_c   1.000
_cell.angle_alpha   90.00
_cell.angle_beta   90.00
_cell.angle_gamma   90.00
#
_symmetry.space_group_name_H-M   'P 1'
#
loop_
_entity.id
_entity.type
_entity.pdbx_description
1 polymer ?
#
loop_
_entity_poly.entity_id
_entity_poly.type
_entity_poly.pdbx_seq_one_letter_code
_entity_poly.pdbx_strand_id
1 'polypeptide(L)'
;MAPSTSTAIVPFDPAPMRLVLTPAGYRVACYAVPLDQFPVDFFADPDGRWTYEGLAEAAGFAMDQGVAIGVLSRDHFGHPEGSAIVTLNAESRPYVAVVECPIAYTFADPAERTLPATALDRDCG
;
A
#
# COMPACT_ATOMS: atom_id res chain seq x y z
N MET A 1 -46.03 -8.93 13.32
CA MET A 1 -44.95 -8.58 12.36
C MET A 1 -44.08 -7.53 13.03
N ALA A 2 -42.88 -7.89 13.47
CA ALA A 2 -41.90 -6.93 13.96
C ALA A 2 -41.06 -6.45 12.76
N PRO A 3 -40.78 -5.15 12.61
CA PRO A 3 -39.80 -4.70 11.65
C PRO A 3 -38.40 -5.00 12.21
N SER A 4 -37.72 -5.98 11.60
CA SER A 4 -36.29 -6.17 11.77
C SER A 4 -35.56 -5.01 11.08
N THR A 5 -35.35 -3.90 11.77
CA THR A 5 -34.34 -2.92 11.38
C THR A 5 -32.98 -3.56 11.66
N SER A 6 -32.48 -4.28 10.65
CA SER A 6 -31.09 -4.67 10.56
C SER A 6 -30.28 -3.39 10.36
N THR A 7 -29.91 -2.74 11.46
CA THR A 7 -28.91 -1.67 11.46
C THR A 7 -27.63 -2.31 10.95
N ALA A 8 -27.36 -2.17 9.65
CA ALA A 8 -26.03 -2.37 9.13
C ALA A 8 -25.16 -1.32 9.83
N ILE A 9 -24.49 -1.72 10.90
CA ILE A 9 -23.40 -0.97 11.49
C ILE A 9 -22.35 -0.99 10.39
N VAL A 10 -22.34 0.05 9.55
CA VAL A 10 -21.21 0.29 8.66
C VAL A 10 -20.03 0.47 9.61
N PRO A 11 -19.02 -0.42 9.58
CA PRO A 11 -17.84 -0.20 10.39
C PRO A 11 -17.29 1.16 9.95
N PHE A 12 -17.29 2.12 10.86
CA PHE A 12 -16.57 3.36 10.64
C PHE A 12 -15.11 2.98 10.68
N ASP A 13 -14.52 2.78 9.51
CA ASP A 13 -13.07 2.64 9.38
C ASP A 13 -12.43 3.83 10.11
N PRO A 14 -11.40 3.58 10.94
CA PRO A 14 -10.74 4.64 11.67
C PRO A 14 -10.19 5.66 10.65
N ALA A 15 -10.45 6.94 10.86
CA ALA A 15 -9.85 7.97 10.02
C ALA A 15 -8.34 8.03 10.30
N PRO A 16 -7.49 8.20 9.27
CA PRO A 16 -6.06 8.39 9.50
C PRO A 16 -5.83 9.69 10.27
N MET A 17 -4.96 9.64 11.27
CA MET A 17 -4.53 10.83 12.02
C MET A 17 -3.70 11.78 11.18
N ARG A 18 -3.02 11.24 10.16
CA ARG A 18 -2.16 11.97 9.25
C ARG A 18 -2.18 11.30 7.88
N LEU A 19 -2.32 12.10 6.84
CA LEU A 19 -2.17 11.68 5.46
C LEU A 19 -1.16 12.61 4.76
N VAL A 20 -0.10 12.05 4.19
CA VAL A 20 0.99 12.81 3.56
C VAL A 20 1.33 12.19 2.21
N LEU A 21 1.59 13.04 1.22
CA LEU A 21 2.27 12.65 -0.01
C LEU A 21 3.74 13.02 0.10
N THR A 22 4.63 12.04 0.07
CA THR A 22 6.07 12.27 0.15
C THR A 22 6.61 12.84 -1.18
N PRO A 23 7.77 13.53 -1.18
CA PRO A 23 8.41 13.97 -2.42
C PRO A 23 8.73 12.83 -3.39
N ALA A 24 8.93 11.61 -2.89
CA ALA A 24 9.13 10.40 -3.70
C ALA A 24 7.83 9.80 -4.27
N GLY A 25 6.67 10.41 -3.98
CA GLY A 25 5.37 10.01 -4.51
C GLY A 25 4.61 8.97 -3.69
N TYR A 26 5.14 8.53 -2.54
CA TYR A 26 4.41 7.64 -1.63
C TYR A 26 3.25 8.37 -0.95
N ARG A 27 2.09 7.72 -0.91
CA ARG A 27 0.95 8.17 -0.10
C ARG A 27 0.99 7.43 1.23
N VAL A 28 1.14 8.19 2.31
CA VAL A 28 1.39 7.66 3.66
C VAL A 28 0.23 8.05 4.57
N ALA A 29 -0.48 7.05 5.10
CA ALA A 29 -1.56 7.23 6.05
C ALA A 29 -1.17 6.66 7.43
N CYS A 30 -1.27 7.46 8.49
CA CYS A 30 -0.92 7.02 9.84
C CYS A 30 -2.18 6.84 10.70
N TYR A 31 -2.26 5.71 11.40
CA TYR A 31 -3.37 5.33 12.25
C TYR A 31 -2.89 5.10 13.69
N ALA A 32 -3.63 5.59 14.70
CA ALA A 32 -3.44 5.19 16.10
C ALA A 32 -4.27 3.96 16.42
N VAL A 33 -3.97 2.87 15.71
CA VAL A 33 -4.54 1.55 15.99
C VAL A 33 -3.39 0.55 16.10
N PRO A 34 -3.54 -0.50 16.92
CA PRO A 34 -2.54 -1.53 17.04
C PRO A 34 -2.39 -2.34 15.74
N LEU A 35 -1.19 -2.90 15.55
CA LEU A 35 -0.82 -3.69 14.37
C LEU A 35 -1.70 -4.93 14.15
N ASP A 36 -2.24 -5.51 15.21
CA ASP A 36 -3.11 -6.70 15.17
C ASP A 36 -4.46 -6.45 14.49
N GLN A 37 -4.84 -5.19 14.26
CA GLN A 37 -6.00 -4.82 13.46
C GLN A 37 -5.72 -4.87 11.95
N PHE A 38 -4.45 -4.87 11.53
CA PHE A 38 -4.07 -4.94 10.13
C PHE A 38 -3.78 -6.39 9.69
N PRO A 39 -4.28 -6.82 8.53
CA PRO A 39 -3.93 -8.11 7.95
C PRO A 39 -2.54 -8.04 7.29
N VAL A 40 -1.48 -8.19 8.09
CA VAL A 40 -0.08 -8.03 7.66
C VAL A 40 0.63 -9.36 7.42
N ASP A 41 1.38 -9.45 6.33
CA ASP A 41 2.37 -10.50 6.07
C ASP A 41 3.80 -9.90 6.11
N PHE A 42 4.58 -10.28 7.12
CA PHE A 42 5.96 -9.80 7.31
C PHE A 42 7.00 -10.52 6.44
N PHE A 43 6.61 -11.58 5.73
CA PHE A 43 7.52 -12.37 4.90
C PHE A 43 7.37 -12.06 3.40
N ALA A 44 6.34 -11.31 3.02
CA ALA A 44 6.10 -10.89 1.66
C ALA A 44 6.84 -9.58 1.34
N ASP A 45 7.36 -9.46 0.12
CA ASP A 45 7.71 -8.21 -0.56
C ASP A 45 7.20 -8.37 -2.01
N PRO A 46 6.01 -7.85 -2.34
CA PRO A 46 5.33 -8.12 -3.60
C PRO A 46 6.09 -7.54 -4.80
N ASP A 47 6.81 -6.43 -4.59
CA ASP A 47 7.47 -5.69 -5.66
C ASP A 47 8.97 -5.98 -5.75
N GLY A 48 9.57 -6.55 -4.70
CA GLY A 48 11.02 -6.81 -4.60
C GLY A 48 11.86 -5.52 -4.60
N ARG A 49 11.22 -4.37 -4.43
CA ARG A 49 11.81 -3.02 -4.56
C ARG A 49 11.79 -2.26 -3.25
N TRP A 50 11.25 -2.87 -2.20
CA TRP A 50 11.12 -2.22 -0.91
C TRP A 50 12.50 -2.09 -0.29
N THR A 51 12.91 -0.85 -0.07
CA THR A 51 14.05 -0.58 0.80
C THR A 51 13.51 -0.30 2.19
N TYR A 52 14.06 -1.00 3.17
CA TYR A 52 13.65 -0.85 4.56
C TYR A 52 13.82 0.61 5.02
N GLU A 53 14.93 1.24 4.60
CA GLU A 53 15.24 2.65 4.86
C GLU A 53 14.22 3.59 4.21
N GLY A 54 13.86 3.35 2.94
CA GLY A 54 12.95 4.22 2.20
C GLY A 54 11.52 4.20 2.76
N LEU A 55 11.05 3.03 3.19
CA LEU A 55 9.74 2.88 3.81
C LEU A 55 9.70 3.44 5.23
N ALA A 56 10.76 3.25 6.02
CA ALA A 56 10.88 3.86 7.34
C ALA A 56 10.92 5.39 7.25
N GLU A 57 11.69 5.95 6.32
CA GLU A 57 11.76 7.38 6.06
C GLU A 57 10.40 7.93 5.58
N ALA A 58 9.73 7.23 4.67
CA ALA A 58 8.40 7.63 4.19
C ALA A 58 7.36 7.64 5.33
N ALA A 59 7.42 6.66 6.25
CA ALA A 59 6.60 6.63 7.45
C ALA A 59 6.96 7.74 8.46
N GLY A 60 8.15 8.35 8.32
CA GLY A 60 8.69 9.37 9.22
C GLY A 60 9.31 8.77 10.49
N PHE A 61 9.79 7.53 10.42
CA PHE A 61 10.45 6.83 11.53
C PHE A 61 11.96 6.92 11.40
N ALA A 62 12.64 7.02 12.53
CA ALA A 62 14.09 6.94 12.56
C ALA A 62 14.52 5.47 12.65
N MET A 63 15.60 5.14 11.94
CA MET A 63 16.09 3.77 11.78
C MET A 63 16.60 3.14 13.09
N ASP A 64 16.93 3.97 14.08
CA ASP A 64 17.37 3.54 15.42
C ASP A 64 16.21 3.12 16.33
N GLN A 65 14.95 3.29 15.90
CA GLN A 65 13.76 3.06 16.73
C GLN A 65 13.22 1.62 16.66
N GLY A 66 13.82 0.74 15.86
CA GLY A 66 13.34 -0.62 15.63
C GLY A 66 12.02 -0.63 14.88
N VAL A 67 12.11 -0.71 13.55
CA VAL A 67 10.94 -0.67 12.65
C VAL A 67 10.54 -2.11 12.27
N ALA A 68 9.25 -2.39 12.19
CA ALA A 68 8.74 -3.59 11.54
C ALA A 68 8.02 -3.18 10.26
N ILE A 69 8.31 -3.88 9.17
CA ILE A 69 7.73 -3.65 7.85
C ILE A 69 7.11 -4.96 7.39
N GLY A 70 5.85 -4.91 6.98
CA GLY A 70 5.17 -6.02 6.33
C GLY A 70 4.26 -5.53 5.23
N VAL A 71 3.63 -6.47 4.54
CA VAL A 71 2.73 -6.23 3.42
C VAL A 71 1.30 -6.33 3.88
N LEU A 72 0.46 -5.43 3.40
CA LEU A 72 -0.97 -5.57 3.55
C LEU A 72 -1.46 -6.72 2.64
N SER A 73 -1.90 -7.83 3.25
CA SER A 73 -2.28 -9.06 2.54
C SER A 73 -3.64 -9.03 1.85
N ARG A 74 -4.44 -7.98 2.08
CA ARG A 74 -5.73 -7.73 1.43
C ARG A 74 -6.16 -6.28 1.65
N ASP A 75 -7.08 -5.77 0.84
CA ASP A 75 -7.64 -4.43 1.01
C ASP A 75 -8.12 -4.17 2.45
N HIS A 76 -7.74 -3.01 3.00
CA HIS A 76 -8.07 -2.65 4.38
C HIS A 76 -8.08 -1.13 4.60
N PHE A 77 -9.13 -0.61 5.24
CA PHE A 77 -9.31 0.85 5.47
C PHE A 77 -9.15 1.71 4.22
N GLY A 78 -9.57 1.19 3.05
CA GLY A 78 -9.42 1.87 1.77
C GLY A 78 -8.01 1.86 1.18
N HIS A 79 -7.07 1.13 1.78
CA HIS A 79 -5.74 0.87 1.23
C HIS A 79 -5.72 -0.44 0.45
N PRO A 80 -5.05 -0.49 -0.72
CA PRO A 80 -4.99 -1.68 -1.54
C PRO A 80 -4.06 -2.75 -0.96
N GLU A 81 -4.37 -4.01 -1.24
CA GLU A 81 -3.43 -5.13 -1.10
C GLU A 81 -2.05 -4.77 -1.71
N GLY A 82 -0.99 -5.22 -1.06
CA GLY A 82 0.38 -4.91 -1.47
C GLY A 82 0.90 -3.58 -0.92
N SER A 83 0.10 -2.81 -0.18
CA SER A 83 0.62 -1.62 0.53
C SER A 83 1.60 -2.01 1.63
N ALA A 84 2.64 -1.20 1.84
CA ALA A 84 3.58 -1.43 2.94
C ALA A 84 2.98 -0.97 4.26
N ILE A 85 3.10 -1.80 5.28
CA ILE A 85 2.69 -1.55 6.67
C ILE A 85 3.95 -1.37 7.49
N VAL A 86 4.15 -0.15 7.98
CA VAL A 86 5.33 0.25 8.75
C VAL A 86 4.88 0.59 10.16
N THR A 87 5.48 -0.05 11.16
CA THR A 87 5.21 0.24 12.58
C THR A 87 6.52 0.35 13.34
N LEU A 88 6.53 1.13 14.42
CA LEU A 88 7.56 1.00 15.44
C LEU A 88 7.26 -0.20 16.33
N ASN A 89 8.25 -0.64 17.11
CA ASN A 89 8.05 -1.63 18.17
C ASN A 89 6.77 -1.29 18.97
N ALA A 90 5.80 -2.21 18.90
CA ALA A 90 4.44 -2.04 19.39
C ALA A 90 4.36 -1.66 20.89
N GLU A 91 5.39 -1.97 21.68
CA GLU A 91 5.47 -1.60 23.10
C GLU A 91 5.60 -0.09 23.33
N SER A 92 6.22 0.64 22.40
CA SER A 92 6.58 2.04 22.63
C SER A 92 5.62 3.03 21.96
N ARG A 93 5.04 2.70 20.80
CA ARG A 93 4.04 3.55 20.12
C ARG A 93 3.08 2.71 19.25
N PRO A 94 1.78 2.62 19.58
CA PRO A 94 0.81 1.86 18.79
C PRO A 94 0.30 2.72 17.63
N TYR A 95 1.19 3.10 16.72
CA TYR A 95 0.77 3.67 15.44
C TYR A 95 1.26 2.80 14.29
N VAL A 96 0.43 2.73 13.26
CA VAL A 96 0.73 2.03 12.02
C VAL A 96 0.71 3.06 10.90
N ALA A 97 1.75 3.07 10.07
CA ALA A 97 1.80 3.83 8.84
C ALA A 97 1.58 2.88 7.66
N VAL A 98 0.53 3.13 6.88
CA VAL A 98 0.32 2.49 5.59
C VAL A 98 0.98 3.35 4.52
N VAL A 99 1.88 2.76 3.74
CA VAL A 99 2.64 3.40 2.68
C VAL A 99 2.22 2.78 1.36
N GLU A 100 1.47 3.54 0.57
CA GLU A 100 1.08 3.17 -0.79
C GLU A 100 2.18 3.61 -1.77
N CYS A 101 2.74 2.64 -2.51
CA CYS A 101 3.74 2.90 -3.53
C CYS A 101 3.09 3.41 -4.83
N PRO A 102 3.61 4.48 -5.45
CA PRO A 102 3.06 5.03 -6.70
C PRO A 102 3.25 4.13 -7.93
N ILE A 103 3.84 2.93 -7.80
CA ILE A 103 4.27 2.09 -8.94
C ILE A 103 3.29 0.95 -9.27
N ALA A 104 2.14 0.84 -8.60
CA ALA A 104 1.11 -0.16 -8.92
C ALA A 104 0.02 0.31 -9.91
N TYR A 105 0.18 1.45 -10.59
CA TYR A 105 -0.72 1.85 -11.70
C TYR A 105 -0.07 1.80 -13.10
N THR A 106 1.22 1.45 -13.20
CA THR A 106 1.95 1.43 -14.49
C THR A 106 2.21 0.02 -15.03
N PHE A 107 1.82 -1.04 -14.33
CA PHE A 107 1.95 -2.43 -14.81
C PHE A 107 0.61 -3.16 -15.01
N ALA A 108 -0.47 -2.41 -15.22
CA ALA A 108 -1.59 -2.93 -16.00
C ALA A 108 -1.14 -3.02 -17.48
N ASP A 109 -0.54 -4.17 -17.80
CA ASP A 109 -0.33 -4.78 -19.11
C ASP A 109 0.60 -4.09 -20.15
N PRO A 110 1.81 -4.60 -20.41
CA PRO A 110 2.59 -4.25 -21.59
C PRO A 110 2.19 -5.02 -22.88
N ALA A 111 1.07 -5.75 -22.94
CA ALA A 111 0.74 -6.65 -24.05
C ALA A 111 0.01 -6.03 -25.27
N GLU A 112 -0.03 -4.71 -25.46
CA GLU A 112 -0.52 -4.12 -26.74
C GLU A 112 0.44 -3.11 -27.39
N ARG A 113 1.74 -3.40 -27.34
CA ARG A 113 2.67 -2.89 -28.36
C ARG A 113 3.40 -4.04 -29.06
N THR A 114 2.64 -5.01 -29.55
CA THR A 114 3.07 -5.77 -30.72
C THR A 114 2.98 -4.85 -31.93
N LEU A 115 4.06 -4.13 -32.21
CA LEU A 115 4.33 -3.72 -33.58
C LEU A 115 4.73 -4.99 -34.32
N PRO A 116 3.97 -5.48 -35.30
CA PRO A 116 4.46 -6.57 -36.14
C PRO A 116 5.64 -6.02 -36.95
N ALA A 117 6.85 -6.43 -36.55
CA ALA A 117 7.98 -6.42 -37.44
C ALA A 117 7.72 -7.45 -38.54
N THR A 118 7.90 -7.00 -39.78
CA THR A 118 7.92 -7.74 -41.05
C THR A 118 6.55 -8.02 -41.70
N ALA A 119 6.26 -7.33 -42.80
CA ALA A 119 6.49 -7.89 -44.14
C ALA A 119 6.14 -6.91 -45.29
N LEU A 120 6.95 -6.99 -46.35
CA LEU A 120 6.65 -6.74 -47.78
C LEU A 120 6.60 -5.29 -48.33
N ASP A 121 7.70 -4.93 -49.00
CA ASP A 121 7.78 -4.67 -50.45
C ASP A 121 6.56 -4.01 -51.13
N ARG A 122 6.72 -2.75 -51.58
CA ARG A 122 6.57 -2.34 -53.01
C ARG A 122 6.71 -0.84 -53.23
N ASP A 123 7.57 -0.54 -54.19
CA ASP A 123 7.62 0.59 -55.12
C ASP A 123 6.25 1.21 -55.48
N CYS A 124 6.16 2.55 -55.53
CA CYS A 124 5.44 3.35 -56.55
C CYS A 124 5.38 4.85 -56.16
N GLY A 125 6.02 5.72 -56.96
CA GLY A 125 5.73 7.17 -57.02
C GLY A 125 6.94 8.06 -57.27
#